data_AF-X0XUG8-F1
#
_entry.id   AF-X0XUG8-F1
#
_cell.length_a   1.000
_cell.length_b   1.000
_cell.length_c   1.000
_cell.angle_alpha   90.00
_cell.angle_beta   90.00
_cell.angle_gamma   90.00
#
_symmetry.space_group_name_H-M   'P 1'
#
loop_
_entity.id
_entity.type
_entity.pdbx_description
1 polymer ?
#
loop_
_entity_poly.entity_id
_entity_poly.type
_entity_poly.pdbx_seq_one_letter_code
_entity_poly.pdbx_strand_id
1 'polypeptide(L)'
;MKADSLAGKRTLVVRLGTKRSSRLYLAIISLTYLWILVFVGFRLMSPFAILALLSVPIAAKATSVALVNYDKPKFLVPANAGTIMLHLSVGLLISLAYVLEGIFS
;
A
#
# COMPACT_ATOMS: atom_id res chain seq x y z
N MET A 1 14.48 -15.73 -4.17
CA MET A 1 13.99 -16.54 -3.03
C MET A 1 14.90 -17.69 -2.62
N LYS A 2 15.16 -18.71 -3.45
CA LYS A 2 16.16 -19.75 -3.10
C LYS A 2 17.53 -19.11 -2.80
N ALA A 3 17.95 -18.12 -3.59
CA ALA A 3 19.15 -17.33 -3.33
C ALA A 3 19.09 -16.51 -2.02
N ASP A 4 17.95 -15.90 -1.66
CA ASP A 4 17.81 -15.10 -0.42
C ASP A 4 17.78 -15.96 0.84
N SER A 5 17.19 -17.17 0.75
CA SER A 5 17.20 -18.17 1.82
C SER A 5 18.60 -18.74 2.03
N LEU A 6 19.34 -18.96 0.94
CA LEU A 6 20.74 -19.39 0.99
C LEU A 6 21.67 -18.27 1.51
N ALA A 7 21.31 -17.01 1.28
CA ALA A 7 22.00 -15.84 1.83
C ALA A 7 21.59 -15.49 3.28
N GLY A 8 20.82 -16.35 3.96
CA GLY A 8 20.44 -16.16 5.37
C GLY A 8 19.42 -15.05 5.64
N LYS A 9 18.76 -14.49 4.62
CA LYS A 9 17.80 -13.40 4.84
C LYS A 9 16.51 -13.91 5.50
N ARG A 10 16.21 -13.37 6.69
CA ARG A 10 15.01 -13.68 7.49
C ARG A 10 13.81 -12.77 7.16
N THR A 11 13.55 -12.49 5.89
CA THR A 11 12.40 -11.66 5.52
C THR A 11 11.08 -12.41 5.76
N LEU A 12 10.00 -11.67 6.01
CA LEU A 12 8.64 -12.24 6.11
C LEU A 12 8.31 -13.12 4.90
N VAL A 13 8.84 -12.75 3.73
CA VAL A 13 8.66 -13.52 2.49
C VAL A 13 9.31 -14.90 2.59
N VAL A 14 10.54 -15.00 3.12
CA VAL A 14 11.25 -16.28 3.29
C VAL A 14 10.58 -17.17 4.36
N ARG A 15 10.00 -16.59 5.42
CA ARG A 15 9.34 -17.35 6.50
C ARG A 15 7.93 -17.83 6.15
N LEU A 16 7.15 -17.01 5.46
CA LEU A 16 5.74 -17.30 5.14
C LEU A 16 5.56 -17.93 3.75
N GLY A 17 6.57 -17.86 2.90
CA GLY A 17 6.49 -18.21 1.49
C GLY A 17 5.89 -17.07 0.65
N THR A 18 6.17 -17.10 -0.65
CA THR A 18 5.76 -16.06 -1.62
C THR A 18 4.25 -15.83 -1.64
N LYS A 19 3.45 -16.90 -1.64
CA LYS A 19 1.98 -16.83 -1.75
C LYS A 19 1.31 -16.20 -0.54
N ARG A 20 1.79 -16.52 0.67
CA ARG A 20 1.23 -15.90 1.89
C ARG A 20 1.64 -14.44 1.99
N SER A 21 2.82 -14.11 1.48
CA SER A 21 3.36 -12.76 1.51
C SER A 21 2.66 -11.81 0.55
N SER A 22 2.27 -12.28 -0.64
CA SER A 22 1.46 -11.47 -1.55
C SER A 22 0.06 -11.18 -0.98
N ARG A 23 -0.53 -12.13 -0.24
CA ARG A 23 -1.79 -11.89 0.49
C ARG A 23 -1.61 -10.96 1.69
N LEU A 24 -0.49 -11.05 2.40
CA LEU A 24 -0.16 -10.10 3.46
C LEU A 24 0.00 -8.68 2.92
N TYR A 25 0.63 -8.54 1.74
CA TYR A 25 0.71 -7.25 1.04
C TYR A 25 -0.68 -6.68 0.74
N LEU A 26 -1.60 -7.47 0.16
CA LEU A 26 -3.00 -7.07 -0.04
C LEU A 26 -3.63 -6.63 1.29
N ALA A 27 -3.49 -7.42 2.36
CA ALA A 27 -4.07 -7.10 3.66
C ALA A 27 -3.56 -5.77 4.24
N ILE A 28 -2.26 -5.49 4.10
CA ILE A 28 -1.66 -4.22 4.55
C ILE A 28 -2.22 -3.05 3.75
N ILE A 29 -2.29 -3.16 2.42
CA ILE A 29 -2.87 -2.11 1.57
C ILE A 29 -4.34 -1.86 1.91
N SER A 30 -5.14 -2.91 2.09
CA SER A 30 -6.54 -2.79 2.51
C SER A 30 -6.66 -2.13 3.88
N LEU A 31 -5.78 -2.48 4.83
CA LEU A 31 -5.78 -1.90 6.17
C LEU A 31 -5.49 -0.39 6.14
N THR A 32 -4.59 0.06 5.26
CA THR A 32 -4.32 1.50 5.07
C THR A 32 -5.59 2.28 4.73
N TYR A 33 -6.38 1.81 3.76
CA TYR A 33 -7.63 2.48 3.38
C TYR A 33 -8.71 2.39 4.48
N LEU A 34 -8.81 1.24 5.14
CA LEU A 34 -9.71 1.09 6.28
C LEU A 34 -9.37 2.11 7.37
N TRP A 35 -8.08 2.35 7.63
CA TRP A 35 -7.65 3.29 8.66
C TRP A 35 -7.96 4.74 8.32
N ILE A 36 -7.82 5.13 7.07
CA ILE A 36 -8.24 6.46 6.61
C ILE A 36 -9.75 6.65 6.84
N LEU A 37 -10.57 5.67 6.44
CA LEU A 37 -12.03 5.74 6.62
C LEU A 37 -12.42 5.81 8.10
N VAL A 38 -11.80 4.99 8.95
CA VAL A 38 -12.09 4.95 10.38
C VAL A 38 -11.72 6.29 11.03
N PHE A 39 -10.53 6.83 10.76
CA PHE A 39 -10.10 8.09 11.37
C PHE A 39 -10.88 9.31 10.87
N VAL A 40 -11.28 9.33 9.61
CA VAL A 40 -12.23 10.33 9.10
C VAL A 40 -13.58 10.20 9.80
N GLY A 41 -14.11 8.98 9.98
CA GLY A 41 -15.37 8.73 10.67
C GLY A 41 -15.38 9.16 12.14
N PHE A 42 -14.27 8.97 12.85
CA PHE A 42 -14.07 9.44 14.22
C PHE A 42 -13.64 10.91 14.34
N ARG A 43 -13.55 11.65 13.22
CA ARG A 43 -13.06 13.05 13.17
C ARG A 43 -11.67 13.23 13.78
N LEU A 44 -10.84 12.18 13.73
CA LEU A 44 -9.42 12.22 14.12
C LEU A 44 -8.51 12.73 13.00
N MET A 45 -9.04 12.77 11.77
CA MET A 45 -8.40 13.36 10.60
C MET A 45 -9.35 14.32 9.88
N SER A 46 -8.78 15.17 9.05
CA SER A 46 -9.51 16.02 8.11
C SER A 46 -10.60 15.25 7.36
N PRO A 47 -11.85 15.76 7.25
CA PRO A 47 -12.86 15.17 6.38
C PRO A 47 -12.39 15.04 4.92
N PHE A 48 -11.52 15.96 4.48
CA PHE A 48 -10.92 15.94 3.14
C PHE A 48 -9.92 14.79 2.95
N ALA A 49 -9.46 14.11 4.02
CA ALA A 49 -8.54 12.97 3.90
C ALA A 49 -9.16 11.79 3.13
N ILE A 50 -10.48 11.78 2.95
CA ILE A 50 -11.18 10.84 2.05
C ILE A 50 -10.67 10.92 0.60
N LEU A 51 -10.09 12.06 0.19
CA LEU A 51 -9.44 12.22 -1.11
C LEU A 51 -8.29 11.21 -1.34
N ALA A 52 -7.68 10.68 -0.28
CA ALA A 52 -6.67 9.63 -0.39
C ALA A 52 -7.20 8.35 -1.09
N LEU A 53 -8.51 8.13 -1.13
CA LEU A 53 -9.15 7.04 -1.88
C LEU A 53 -8.94 7.17 -3.40
N LEU A 54 -8.60 8.35 -3.93
CA LEU A 54 -8.23 8.53 -5.34
C LEU A 54 -6.99 7.71 -5.73
N SER A 55 -6.19 7.27 -4.75
CA SER A 55 -5.03 6.40 -4.96
C SER A 55 -5.39 4.91 -5.18
N VAL A 56 -6.66 4.52 -4.97
CA VAL A 56 -7.13 3.11 -5.08
C VAL A 56 -6.76 2.44 -6.41
N PRO A 57 -6.85 3.08 -7.59
CA PRO A 57 -6.45 2.45 -8.84
C PRO A 57 -4.96 2.03 -8.87
N ILE A 58 -4.08 2.82 -8.23
CA ILE A 58 -2.65 2.53 -8.11
C ILE A 58 -2.46 1.31 -7.20
N ALA A 59 -3.14 1.28 -6.05
CA ALA A 59 -3.12 0.16 -5.13
C ALA A 59 -3.64 -1.13 -5.76
N ALA A 60 -4.76 -1.06 -6.49
CA ALA A 60 -5.34 -2.21 -7.18
C ALA A 60 -4.36 -2.79 -8.22
N LYS A 61 -3.71 -1.93 -9.02
CA LYS A 61 -2.72 -2.36 -10.01
C LYS A 61 -1.50 -3.01 -9.34
N ALA A 62 -0.91 -2.37 -8.33
CA ALA A 62 0.26 -2.90 -7.62
C ALA A 62 -0.05 -4.25 -6.96
N THR A 63 -1.22 -4.36 -6.34
CA THR A 63 -1.67 -5.57 -5.65
C THR A 63 -1.99 -6.70 -6.62
N SER A 64 -2.66 -6.42 -7.73
CA SER A 64 -2.92 -7.41 -8.78
C SER A 64 -1.61 -8.00 -9.32
N VAL A 65 -0.63 -7.14 -9.64
CA VAL A 65 0.70 -7.57 -10.10
C VAL A 65 1.39 -8.44 -9.06
N ALA A 66 1.35 -8.06 -7.78
CA ALA A 66 1.95 -8.80 -6.67
C ALA A 66 1.28 -10.16 -6.43
N LEU A 67 -0.04 -10.25 -6.59
CA LEU A 67 -0.81 -11.49 -6.41
C LEU A 67 -0.62 -12.47 -7.57
N VAL A 68 -0.52 -11.97 -8.81
CA VAL A 68 -0.34 -12.81 -10.01
C VAL A 68 1.10 -13.31 -10.14
N ASN A 69 2.09 -12.46 -9.84
CA ASN A 69 3.50 -12.75 -10.08
C ASN A 69 4.30 -13.04 -8.80
N TYR A 70 3.62 -13.44 -7.72
CA TYR A 70 4.20 -13.64 -6.39
C TYR A 70 5.42 -14.58 -6.38
N ASP A 71 5.46 -15.56 -7.28
CA ASP A 71 6.51 -16.57 -7.42
C ASP A 71 7.66 -16.16 -8.35
N LYS A 72 7.52 -15.02 -9.06
CA LYS A 72 8.49 -14.55 -10.07
C LYS A 72 9.06 -13.17 -9.70
N PRO A 73 10.19 -13.11 -8.97
CA PRO A 73 10.75 -11.85 -8.45
C PRO A 73 10.96 -10.75 -9.49
N LYS A 74 11.40 -11.11 -10.71
CA LYS A 74 11.63 -10.14 -11.80
C LYS A 74 10.35 -9.40 -12.22
N PHE A 75 9.20 -10.03 -12.06
CA PHE A 75 7.90 -9.46 -12.43
C PHE A 75 7.26 -8.67 -11.27
N LEU A 76 7.90 -8.61 -10.10
CA LEU A 76 7.46 -7.78 -8.97
C LEU A 76 7.97 -6.34 -9.06
N VAL A 77 8.90 -6.02 -9.97
CA VAL A 77 9.39 -4.66 -10.22
C VAL A 77 8.24 -3.64 -10.40
N PRO A 78 7.24 -3.89 -11.27
CA PRO A 78 6.09 -2.99 -11.40
C PRO A 78 5.23 -2.88 -10.13
N ALA A 79 5.09 -3.94 -9.33
CA ALA A 79 4.37 -3.87 -8.05
C ALA A 79 5.12 -3.01 -7.02
N ASN A 80 6.44 -3.12 -6.97
CA ASN A 80 7.29 -2.31 -6.10
C ASN A 80 7.22 -0.83 -6.50
N ALA A 81 7.36 -0.53 -7.80
CA ALA A 81 7.21 0.84 -8.31
C ALA A 81 5.81 1.40 -8.01
N GLY A 82 4.76 0.59 -8.21
CA GLY A 82 3.39 0.95 -7.85
C GLY A 82 3.20 1.22 -6.35
N THR A 83 3.90 0.49 -5.48
CA THR A 83 3.88 0.74 -4.03
C THR A 83 4.52 2.07 -3.66
N ILE A 84 5.64 2.42 -4.30
CA ILE A 84 6.30 3.72 -4.11
C ILE A 84 5.36 4.84 -4.56
N MET A 85 4.81 4.73 -5.78
CA MET A 85 3.84 5.72 -6.28
C MET A 85 2.63 5.85 -5.36
N LEU A 86 2.09 4.72 -4.87
CA LEU A 86 0.98 4.71 -3.94
C LEU A 86 1.31 5.48 -2.65
N HIS A 87 2.47 5.23 -2.05
CA HIS A 87 2.90 5.93 -0.84
C HIS A 87 2.99 7.44 -1.06
N LEU A 88 3.61 7.87 -2.15
CA LEU A 88 3.69 9.30 -2.50
C LEU A 88 2.31 9.90 -2.74
N SER A 89 1.45 9.24 -3.54
CA SER A 89 0.11 9.73 -3.84
C SER A 89 -0.74 9.88 -2.58
N VAL A 90 -0.75 8.88 -1.70
CA VAL A 90 -1.48 8.97 -0.42
C VAL A 90 -0.95 10.11 0.44
N GLY A 91 0.36 10.23 0.59
CA GLY A 91 0.98 11.33 1.34
C GLY A 91 0.60 12.71 0.79
N LEU A 92 0.70 12.91 -0.52
CA LEU A 92 0.33 14.16 -1.18
C LEU A 92 -1.16 14.48 -1.04
N LEU A 93 -2.04 13.49 -1.19
CA LEU A 93 -3.49 13.66 -1.04
C LEU A 93 -3.88 14.02 0.40
N ILE A 94 -3.25 13.40 1.39
CA ILE A 94 -3.47 13.74 2.81
C ILE A 94 -2.93 15.14 3.12
N SER A 95 -1.74 15.50 2.64
CA SER A 95 -1.21 16.86 2.81
C SER A 95 -2.14 17.91 2.19
N LEU A 96 -2.65 17.64 0.97
CA LEU A 96 -3.62 18.51 0.32
C LEU A 96 -4.93 18.60 1.12
N ALA A 97 -5.40 17.50 1.69
CA ALA A 97 -6.59 17.50 2.54
C ALA A 97 -6.48 18.46 3.72
N TYR A 98 -5.33 18.47 4.42
CA TYR A 98 -5.09 19.40 5.51
C TYR A 98 -4.93 20.86 5.06
N VAL A 99 -4.33 21.09 3.89
CA VAL A 99 -4.28 22.43 3.29
C VAL A 99 -5.69 22.94 2.99
N LEU A 100 -6.55 22.10 2.41
CA LEU A 100 -7.95 22.43 2.14
C LEU A 100 -8.72 22.70 3.43
N GLU A 101 -8.55 21.86 4.45
CA GLU A 101 -9.17 22.09 5.76
C GLU A 101 -8.80 23.44 6.34
N GLY A 102 -7.52 23.84 6.27
CA GLY A 102 -7.09 25.17 6.74
C GLY A 102 -7.65 26.35 5.94
N ILE A 103 -8.10 26.14 4.70
CA ILE A 103 -8.73 27.18 3.86
C ILE A 103 -10.23 27.29 4.13
N PHE A 104 -10.88 26.17 4.44
CA PHE A 104 -12.34 26.09 4.63
C PHE A 104 -12.79 26.10 6.10
N SER A 105 -11.85 26.05 7.05
CA SER A 105 -12.09 26.18 8.50
C SER A 105 -11.98 27.63 8.97
#